data_AF-A0A1M5W3A5-F1
#
_entry.id   AF-A0A1M5W3A5-F1
#
_cell.length_a   1.000
_cell.length_b   1.000
_cell.length_c   1.000
_cell.angle_alpha   90.00
_cell.angle_beta   90.00
_cell.angle_gamma   90.00
#
_symmetry.space_group_name_H-M   'P 1'
#
loop_
_entity.id
_entity.type
_entity.pdbx_description
1 polymer ?
#
loop_
_entity_poly.entity_id
_entity_poly.type
_entity_poly.pdbx_seq_one_letter_code
_entity_poly.pdbx_strand_id
1 'polypeptide(L)'
;MITTKYNRIKVADLEKNESNKTLITNGFGELEFSNLKTINGESLVGSGNIDLSNKQDIANQVEVATSQTIPSSWHGKTILFTTSCTITVPASLPASFIFNGITLPGVNVTWAITTPHTWLFGTPSVTAEKQIFTFTKRGSTNSVLLLGV
;
A
#
# COMPACT_ATOMS: atom_id res chain seq x y z
N MET A 1 -37.06 25.23 -2.31
CA MET A 1 -35.64 25.34 -1.88
C MET A 1 -34.96 26.40 -2.73
N ILE A 2 -34.29 27.38 -2.13
CA ILE A 2 -33.56 28.42 -2.89
C ILE A 2 -32.17 27.88 -3.21
N THR A 3 -31.94 27.51 -4.46
CA THR A 3 -30.61 27.18 -4.99
C THR A 3 -29.90 28.47 -5.37
N THR A 4 -28.78 28.78 -4.71
CA THR A 4 -27.91 29.88 -5.14
C THR A 4 -26.89 29.39 -6.17
N LYS A 5 -26.53 30.27 -7.10
CA LYS A 5 -25.45 30.05 -8.07
C LYS A 5 -24.07 29.85 -7.41
N TYR A 6 -23.92 30.34 -6.18
CA TYR A 6 -22.67 30.35 -5.43
C TYR A 6 -22.77 29.51 -4.15
N ASN A 7 -21.64 28.91 -3.77
CA ASN A 7 -21.48 28.26 -2.48
C ASN A 7 -21.62 29.31 -1.35
N ARG A 8 -22.39 28.99 -0.31
CA ARG A 8 -22.49 29.82 0.90
C ARG A 8 -21.56 29.25 1.96
N ILE A 9 -20.62 30.04 2.42
CA ILE A 9 -19.79 29.72 3.58
C ILE A 9 -20.37 30.51 4.75
N LYS A 10 -20.72 29.87 5.87
CA LYS A 10 -21.09 30.63 7.07
C LYS A 10 -19.80 31.13 7.70
N VAL A 11 -19.80 32.38 8.17
CA VAL A 11 -18.63 32.97 8.86
C VAL A 11 -18.19 32.10 10.06
N ALA A 12 -19.15 31.50 10.76
CA ALA A 12 -18.88 30.55 11.84
C ALA A 12 -18.12 29.26 11.41
N ASP A 13 -18.18 28.87 10.14
CA ASP A 13 -17.44 27.70 9.62
C ASP A 13 -15.96 28.03 9.33
N LEU A 14 -15.62 29.32 9.26
CA LEU A 14 -14.26 29.84 8.99
C LEU A 14 -13.48 30.16 10.27
N GLU A 15 -14.19 30.44 11.35
CA GLU A 15 -13.61 30.64 12.68
C GLU A 15 -13.60 29.28 13.41
N LYS A 16 -12.49 28.53 13.31
CA LYS A 16 -12.18 27.60 14.40
C LYS A 16 -12.17 28.45 15.67
N ASN A 17 -12.81 27.99 16.74
CA ASN A 17 -13.05 28.67 18.02
C ASN A 17 -11.75 29.05 18.81
N GLU A 18 -10.72 29.45 18.10
CA GLU A 18 -9.44 29.98 18.51
C GLU A 18 -9.46 31.47 18.20
N SER A 19 -9.47 32.31 19.23
CA SER A 19 -9.49 33.77 19.07
C SER A 19 -8.32 34.24 18.20
N ASN A 20 -8.57 35.26 17.37
CA ASN A 20 -7.55 36.02 16.62
C ASN A 20 -6.86 35.28 15.44
N LYS A 21 -7.50 34.29 14.81
CA LYS A 21 -7.03 33.79 13.52
C LYS A 21 -7.62 34.61 12.37
N THR A 22 -6.79 35.46 11.77
CA THR A 22 -7.15 36.28 10.61
C THR A 22 -7.31 35.41 9.36
N LEU A 23 -8.45 35.52 8.70
CA LEU A 23 -8.62 35.03 7.34
C LEU A 23 -7.82 35.93 6.40
N ILE A 24 -6.85 35.35 5.69
CA ILE A 24 -6.00 36.09 4.75
C ILE A 24 -6.63 35.98 3.37
N THR A 25 -6.84 37.12 2.72
CA THR A 25 -7.24 37.17 1.31
C THR A 25 -6.04 37.47 0.42
N ASN A 26 -6.05 36.94 -0.80
CA ASN A 26 -5.08 37.33 -1.82
C ASN A 26 -5.31 38.79 -2.30
N GLY A 27 -4.46 39.27 -3.21
CA GLY A 27 -4.55 40.62 -3.78
C GLY A 27 -5.84 40.92 -4.58
N PHE A 28 -6.67 39.90 -4.84
CA PHE A 28 -7.96 40.01 -5.51
C PHE A 28 -9.16 39.93 -4.55
N GLY A 29 -8.92 39.80 -3.24
CA GLY A 29 -9.96 39.68 -2.22
C GLY A 29 -10.55 38.28 -2.09
N GLU A 30 -9.90 37.25 -2.62
CA GLU A 30 -10.33 35.85 -2.49
C GLU A 30 -9.67 35.23 -1.26
N LEU A 31 -10.40 34.37 -0.53
CA LEU A 31 -9.86 33.66 0.63
C LEU A 31 -8.72 32.71 0.21
N GLU A 32 -7.56 32.86 0.85
CA GLU A 32 -6.37 32.04 0.57
C GLU A 32 -6.03 31.17 1.78
N PHE A 33 -5.77 29.88 1.54
CA PHE A 33 -5.34 28.93 2.58
C PHE A 33 -3.83 28.70 2.47
N SER A 34 -3.03 29.48 3.20
CA SER A 34 -1.56 29.45 3.13
C SER A 34 -0.88 28.42 4.04
N ASN A 35 -1.62 27.80 4.98
CA ASN A 35 -1.07 26.91 6.01
C ASN A 35 -1.40 25.41 5.80
N LEU A 36 -1.55 24.98 4.56
CA LEU A 36 -1.71 23.56 4.26
C LEU A 36 -0.35 22.85 4.34
N LYS A 37 -0.32 21.67 4.95
CA LYS A 37 0.89 20.84 4.98
C LYS A 37 1.25 20.41 3.56
N THR A 38 2.53 20.48 3.22
CA THR A 38 3.12 19.92 1.99
C THR A 38 3.77 18.56 2.27
N ILE A 39 4.06 17.79 1.23
CA ILE A 39 4.98 16.64 1.34
C ILE A 39 6.29 17.07 0.68
N ASN A 40 7.35 17.21 1.48
CA ASN A 40 8.68 17.62 1.00
C ASN A 40 8.69 18.94 0.19
N GLY A 41 7.82 19.89 0.54
CA GLY A 41 7.71 21.17 -0.17
C GLY A 41 6.75 21.15 -1.36
N GLU A 42 6.25 19.99 -1.77
CA GLU A 42 5.29 19.85 -2.87
C GLU A 42 3.85 20.14 -2.43
N SER A 43 3.13 20.90 -3.25
CA SER A 43 1.72 21.21 -3.03
C SER A 43 0.87 19.93 -3.09
N LEU A 44 0.03 19.74 -2.08
CA LEU A 44 -0.99 18.67 -2.06
C LEU A 44 -2.34 19.13 -2.60
N VAL A 45 -2.51 20.43 -2.85
CA VAL A 45 -3.75 20.97 -3.40
C VAL A 45 -3.69 20.95 -4.91
N GLY A 46 -4.63 20.22 -5.51
CA GLY A 46 -4.74 20.02 -6.94
C GLY A 46 -5.82 18.99 -7.27
N SER A 47 -6.06 18.76 -8.55
CA SER A 47 -6.93 17.67 -9.00
C SER A 47 -6.23 16.32 -8.86
N GLY A 48 -6.96 15.28 -8.45
CA GLY A 48 -6.44 13.91 -8.36
C GLY A 48 -6.45 13.36 -6.93
N ASN A 49 -6.02 12.11 -6.79
CA ASN A 49 -5.94 11.40 -5.52
C ASN A 49 -4.49 11.24 -5.06
N ILE A 50 -4.27 11.26 -3.75
CA ILE A 50 -3.04 10.75 -3.16
C ILE A 50 -3.17 9.22 -3.11
N ASP A 51 -2.53 8.53 -4.06
CA ASP A 51 -2.51 7.07 -4.11
C ASP A 51 -1.26 6.53 -3.37
N LEU A 52 -1.49 5.81 -2.28
CA LEU A 52 -0.46 5.14 -1.49
C LEU A 52 -0.56 3.61 -1.57
N SER A 53 -1.40 3.08 -2.45
CA SER A 53 -1.68 1.64 -2.54
C SER A 53 -0.46 0.78 -2.90
N ASN A 54 0.56 1.37 -3.53
CA ASN A 54 1.80 0.69 -3.92
C ASN A 54 3.00 1.04 -3.03
N LYS A 55 2.78 1.74 -1.91
CA LYS A 55 3.86 2.02 -0.94
C LYS A 55 4.07 0.81 -0.03
N GLN A 56 5.33 0.62 0.38
CA GLN A 56 5.66 -0.36 1.39
C GLN A 56 5.09 0.08 2.75
N ASP A 57 4.28 -0.77 3.36
CA ASP A 57 3.68 -0.55 4.68
C ASP A 57 4.30 -1.54 5.66
N ILE A 58 5.41 -1.10 6.28
CA ILE A 58 6.20 -1.90 7.23
C ILE A 58 5.58 -1.95 8.63
N ALA A 59 4.64 -1.05 8.94
CA ALA A 59 3.98 -0.99 10.24
C ALA A 59 2.85 -2.02 10.35
N ASN A 60 2.17 -2.31 9.24
CA ASN A 60 1.05 -3.26 9.23
C ASN A 60 1.47 -4.59 8.61
N GLN A 61 2.14 -5.41 9.43
CA GLN A 61 2.46 -6.80 9.08
C GLN A 61 1.20 -7.64 8.94
N VAL A 62 1.25 -8.68 8.10
CA VAL A 62 0.15 -9.63 7.95
C VAL A 62 0.61 -10.99 8.45
N GLU A 63 -0.12 -11.56 9.41
CA GLU A 63 0.12 -12.92 9.88
C GLU A 63 -0.57 -13.95 9.00
N VAL A 64 0.11 -15.06 8.75
CA VAL A 64 -0.38 -16.16 7.93
C VAL A 64 -0.19 -17.47 8.68
N ALA A 65 -1.31 -18.09 9.01
CA ALA A 65 -1.37 -19.34 9.75
C ALA A 65 -1.97 -20.51 8.96
N THR A 66 -2.41 -20.28 7.72
CA THR A 66 -3.09 -21.28 6.89
C THR A 66 -2.65 -21.21 5.44
N SER A 67 -2.71 -22.34 4.74
CA SER A 67 -2.52 -22.39 3.29
C SER A 67 -3.53 -21.51 2.57
N GLN A 68 -3.06 -20.67 1.65
CA GLN A 68 -3.91 -19.74 0.91
C GLN A 68 -3.25 -19.27 -0.38
N THR A 69 -4.08 -18.67 -1.23
CA THR A 69 -3.62 -17.92 -2.40
C THR A 69 -3.18 -16.53 -1.99
N ILE A 70 -2.09 -16.02 -2.55
CA ILE A 70 -1.57 -14.67 -2.26
C ILE A 70 -2.61 -13.62 -2.68
N PRO A 71 -3.16 -12.80 -1.76
CA PRO A 71 -4.04 -11.70 -2.11
C PRO A 71 -3.23 -10.47 -2.55
N SER A 72 -3.83 -9.60 -3.36
CA SER A 72 -3.21 -8.33 -3.78
C SER A 72 -2.90 -7.40 -2.61
N SER A 73 -3.58 -7.55 -1.47
CA SER A 73 -3.37 -6.77 -0.25
C SER A 73 -2.01 -6.99 0.41
N TRP A 74 -1.27 -8.03 0.04
CA TRP A 74 0.09 -8.26 0.53
C TRP A 74 1.13 -7.35 -0.13
N HIS A 75 0.78 -6.65 -1.21
CA HIS A 75 1.71 -5.78 -1.91
C HIS A 75 2.31 -4.74 -0.95
N GLY A 76 3.64 -4.69 -0.89
CA GLY A 76 4.37 -3.76 -0.05
C GLY A 76 4.33 -4.08 1.45
N LYS A 77 3.77 -5.23 1.86
CA LYS A 77 3.70 -5.60 3.27
C LYS A 77 4.82 -6.55 3.67
N THR A 78 5.04 -6.66 4.97
CA THR A 78 5.79 -7.77 5.57
C THR A 78 4.81 -8.86 5.97
N ILE A 79 5.04 -10.09 5.52
CA ILE A 79 4.19 -11.25 5.76
C ILE A 79 4.90 -12.16 6.76
N LEU A 80 4.27 -12.40 7.91
CA LEU A 80 4.80 -13.24 8.98
C LEU A 80 4.10 -14.60 8.96
N PHE A 81 4.83 -15.65 8.63
CA PHE A 81 4.32 -17.02 8.63
C PHE A 81 4.47 -17.63 10.02
N THR A 82 3.34 -17.94 10.65
CA THR A 82 3.26 -18.46 12.02
C THR A 82 2.95 -19.96 12.07
N THR A 83 2.64 -20.57 10.93
CA THR A 83 2.40 -22.02 10.80
C THR A 83 2.85 -22.50 9.43
N SER A 84 3.32 -23.76 9.37
CA SER A 84 3.72 -24.39 8.11
C SER A 84 2.52 -24.49 7.17
N CYS A 85 2.67 -24.01 5.95
CA CYS A 85 1.57 -23.91 5.00
C CYS A 85 2.03 -23.97 3.54
N THR A 86 1.07 -24.14 2.64
CA THR A 86 1.27 -24.00 1.20
C THR A 86 0.72 -22.67 0.73
N ILE A 87 1.58 -21.85 0.12
CA ILE A 87 1.21 -20.55 -0.43
C ILE A 87 1.19 -20.64 -1.95
N THR A 88 0.05 -20.28 -2.52
CA THR A 88 -0.19 -20.37 -3.96
C THR A 88 -0.15 -18.99 -4.59
N VAL A 89 0.72 -18.79 -5.57
CA VAL A 89 0.67 -17.61 -6.43
C VAL A 89 -0.59 -17.70 -7.31
N PRO A 90 -1.49 -16.69 -7.29
CA PRO A 90 -2.69 -16.68 -8.13
C PRO A 90 -2.36 -16.52 -9.62
N ALA A 91 -3.36 -16.73 -10.48
CA ALA A 91 -3.24 -16.46 -11.92
C ALA A 91 -3.07 -14.97 -12.26
N SER A 92 -3.36 -14.05 -11.33
CA SER A 92 -3.22 -12.60 -11.53
C SER A 92 -2.70 -11.91 -10.28
N LEU A 93 -1.73 -11.02 -10.47
CA LEU A 93 -1.18 -10.13 -9.45
C LEU A 93 -0.92 -8.75 -10.07
N PRO A 94 -0.95 -7.66 -9.28
CA PRO A 94 -0.56 -6.33 -9.73
C PRO A 94 0.81 -6.30 -10.41
N ALA A 95 1.01 -5.35 -11.32
CA ALA A 95 2.32 -5.14 -11.92
C ALA A 95 3.33 -4.76 -10.84
N SER A 96 4.56 -5.30 -10.91
CA SER A 96 5.61 -5.06 -9.91
C SER A 96 5.22 -5.42 -8.47
N PHE A 97 4.30 -6.38 -8.30
CA PHE A 97 3.89 -6.87 -6.99
C PHE A 97 5.11 -7.42 -6.22
N ILE A 98 5.28 -6.97 -4.98
CA ILE A 98 6.36 -7.35 -4.07
C ILE A 98 5.85 -7.47 -2.63
N PHE A 99 6.41 -8.41 -1.87
CA PHE A 99 6.33 -8.42 -0.41
C PHE A 99 7.59 -9.07 0.18
N ASN A 100 7.87 -8.79 1.45
CA ASN A 100 8.90 -9.51 2.22
C ASN A 100 8.23 -10.52 3.14
N GLY A 101 8.75 -11.74 3.19
CA GLY A 101 8.26 -12.79 4.06
C GLY A 101 9.23 -13.13 5.17
N ILE A 102 8.69 -13.53 6.33
CA ILE A 102 9.45 -14.00 7.49
C ILE A 102 8.83 -15.31 7.98
N THR A 103 9.63 -16.36 8.17
CA THR A 103 9.17 -17.62 8.77
C THR A 103 9.58 -17.70 10.24
N LEU A 104 8.62 -17.99 11.13
CA LEU A 104 8.91 -18.21 12.55
C LEU A 104 9.58 -19.57 12.82
N PRO A 105 10.12 -19.80 14.02
CA PRO A 105 10.65 -21.10 14.40
C PRO A 105 9.64 -22.24 14.20
N GLY A 106 10.10 -23.35 13.62
CA GLY A 106 9.27 -24.52 13.29
C GLY A 106 8.36 -24.37 12.07
N VAL A 107 8.41 -23.25 11.35
CA VAL A 107 7.55 -22.96 10.19
C VAL A 107 8.26 -23.22 8.88
N ASN A 108 7.65 -24.01 8.00
CA ASN A 108 8.10 -24.23 6.63
C ASN A 108 7.02 -23.80 5.63
N VAL A 109 7.39 -23.04 4.60
CA VAL A 109 6.46 -22.58 3.56
C VAL A 109 6.73 -23.30 2.26
N THR A 110 5.73 -24.02 1.78
CA THR A 110 5.74 -24.66 0.46
C THR A 110 5.11 -23.74 -0.57
N TRP A 111 5.68 -23.66 -1.76
CA TRP A 111 5.25 -22.73 -2.80
C TRP A 111 4.55 -23.45 -3.95
N ALA A 112 3.38 -22.97 -4.31
CA ALA A 112 2.65 -23.36 -5.51
C ALA A 112 2.44 -22.14 -6.41
N ILE A 113 2.19 -22.36 -7.69
CA ILE A 113 1.99 -21.30 -8.67
C ILE A 113 0.91 -21.67 -9.67
N THR A 114 0.07 -20.69 -10.01
CA THR A 114 -1.01 -20.87 -10.98
C THR A 114 -0.64 -20.18 -12.30
N THR A 115 -0.79 -20.89 -13.41
CA THR A 115 -0.69 -20.35 -14.78
C THR A 115 -1.62 -19.13 -14.93
N PRO A 116 -1.19 -18.05 -15.60
CA PRO A 116 -0.03 -17.93 -16.47
C PRO A 116 1.31 -17.63 -15.78
N HIS A 117 1.34 -17.47 -14.45
CA HIS A 117 2.61 -17.17 -13.76
C HIS A 117 3.59 -18.34 -13.80
N THR A 118 4.88 -18.01 -13.84
CA THR A 118 5.97 -18.98 -13.81
C THR A 118 7.09 -18.50 -12.90
N TRP A 119 7.78 -19.44 -12.27
CA TRP A 119 8.98 -19.14 -11.49
C TRP A 119 10.14 -18.84 -12.42
N LEU A 120 10.76 -17.65 -12.28
CA LEU A 120 11.81 -17.18 -13.17
C LEU A 120 13.07 -18.06 -13.13
N PHE A 121 13.39 -18.61 -11.95
CA PHE A 121 14.59 -19.42 -11.73
C PHE A 121 14.25 -20.91 -11.47
N GLY A 122 13.10 -21.36 -11.96
CA GLY A 122 12.57 -22.69 -11.69
C GLY A 122 11.83 -22.79 -10.35
N THR A 123 11.21 -23.92 -10.09
CA THR A 123 10.42 -24.14 -8.88
C THR A 123 11.29 -23.95 -7.64
N PRO A 124 10.93 -23.04 -6.71
CA PRO A 124 11.72 -22.79 -5.52
C PRO A 124 11.67 -23.98 -4.54
N SER A 125 12.71 -24.11 -3.73
CA SER A 125 12.70 -24.97 -2.54
C SER A 125 11.67 -24.49 -1.52
N VAL A 126 11.33 -25.37 -0.58
CA VAL A 126 10.58 -24.99 0.63
C VAL A 126 11.39 -23.93 1.37
N THR A 127 10.74 -22.82 1.74
CA THR A 127 11.36 -21.83 2.62
C THR A 127 11.31 -22.37 4.05
N ALA A 128 12.48 -22.65 4.62
CA ALA A 128 12.61 -23.18 5.97
C ALA A 128 12.29 -22.12 7.05
N GLU A 129 12.31 -22.55 8.31
CA GLU A 129 12.10 -21.68 9.47
C GLU A 129 13.19 -20.60 9.61
N LYS A 130 12.86 -19.50 10.30
CA LYS A 130 13.79 -18.40 10.65
C LYS A 130 14.47 -17.75 9.44
N GLN A 131 13.77 -17.68 8.32
CA GLN A 131 14.25 -17.04 7.09
C GLN A 131 13.57 -15.67 6.87
N ILE A 132 14.28 -14.80 6.15
CA ILE A 132 13.72 -13.60 5.54
C ILE A 132 13.91 -13.74 4.03
N PHE A 133 12.83 -13.58 3.28
CA PHE A 133 12.85 -13.71 1.83
C PHE A 133 12.06 -12.58 1.16
N THR A 134 12.28 -12.42 -0.14
CA THR A 134 11.53 -11.47 -0.96
C THR A 134 10.83 -12.20 -2.09
N PHE A 135 9.54 -11.94 -2.23
CA PHE A 135 8.71 -12.38 -3.35
C PHE A 135 8.48 -11.21 -4.29
N THR A 136 8.73 -11.38 -5.59
CA THR A 136 8.57 -10.32 -6.59
C THR A 136 7.97 -10.84 -7.90
N LYS A 137 6.89 -10.23 -8.37
CA LYS A 137 6.44 -10.32 -9.77
C LYS A 137 7.13 -9.24 -10.60
N ARG A 138 7.76 -9.60 -11.71
CA ARG A 138 8.47 -8.64 -12.57
C ARG A 138 7.52 -7.81 -13.42
N GLY A 139 7.32 -6.54 -13.06
CA GLY A 139 6.57 -5.60 -13.89
C GLY A 139 5.22 -6.16 -14.31
N SER A 140 4.87 -5.99 -15.59
CA SER A 140 3.67 -6.56 -16.20
C SER A 140 3.82 -8.02 -16.67
N THR A 141 4.99 -8.65 -16.47
CA THR A 141 5.24 -10.02 -16.93
C THR A 141 4.62 -11.07 -16.01
N ASN A 142 4.58 -12.32 -16.49
CA ASN A 142 4.16 -13.49 -15.71
C ASN A 142 5.29 -14.10 -14.85
N SER A 143 6.49 -13.53 -14.89
CA SER A 143 7.64 -14.07 -14.16
C SER A 143 7.64 -13.65 -12.69
N VAL A 144 7.77 -14.64 -11.82
CA VAL A 144 7.82 -14.49 -10.37
C VAL A 144 9.19 -14.94 -9.84
N LEU A 145 9.75 -14.17 -8.92
CA LEU A 145 10.97 -14.47 -8.19
C LEU A 145 10.62 -14.73 -6.74
N LEU A 146 11.34 -15.68 -6.16
CA LEU A 146 11.42 -15.88 -4.74
C LEU A 146 12.91 -15.99 -4.39
N LEU A 147 13.41 -15.05 -3.59
CA LEU A 147 14.84 -14.90 -3.28
C LEU A 147 15.06 -14.95 -1.77
N GLY A 148 16.19 -15.54 -1.35
CA GLY A 148 16.51 -15.71 0.08
C GLY A 148 15.79 -16.89 0.72
N VAL A 149 15.61 -17.97 -0.06
CA VAL A 149 14.91 -19.21 0.36
C VAL A 149 15.82 -20.42 0.36
#